data_AF-A0A090F414-F1
#
_entry.id   AF-A0A090F414-F1
#
_cell.length_a   1.000
_cell.length_b   1.000
_cell.length_c   1.000
_cell.angle_alpha   90.00
_cell.angle_beta   90.00
_cell.angle_gamma   90.00
#
_symmetry.space_group_name_H-M   'P 1'
#
loop_
_entity.id
_entity.type
_entity.pdbx_description
1 polymer ?
#
loop_
_entity_poly.entity_id
_entity_poly.type
_entity_poly.pdbx_seq_one_letter_code
_entity_poly.pdbx_strand_id
1 'polypeptide(L)'
;MLRQISEDVRANLKDRLRELRDAIRQSRHDSAGETSHDIAGNLPPFPGRSLLGHAASAVDDALTIAESFVPHSRPLKVDGTTVKTLRSYFPDGDEDRQIGGERQFRRDMYYLTRAVLAGYGVDNPRVHEASFSAVHAAMRKRHADLLAGATADAASTDQVAAACAALLVECLNHRPVQPGEAATADRSLDIRCLAPVVLACGLATKADGGTPEPDLLEIAVLAAEVREDRIRQACAQANAVQELTPVLATLLAHLT
;
A
#
# COMPACT_ATOMS: atom_id res chain seq x y z
N MET A 1 -3.48 -23.96 -5.94
CA MET A 1 -3.04 -23.44 -7.29
C MET A 1 -4.07 -22.63 -8.09
N LEU A 2 -5.14 -23.20 -8.67
CA LEU A 2 -6.07 -22.43 -9.53
C LEU A 2 -6.74 -21.24 -8.81
N ARG A 3 -7.04 -21.40 -7.52
CA ARG A 3 -7.59 -20.32 -6.66
C ARG A 3 -6.60 -19.18 -6.40
N GLN A 4 -5.31 -19.46 -6.38
CA GLN A 4 -4.26 -18.46 -6.17
C GLN A 4 -4.03 -17.68 -7.47
N ILE A 5 -3.91 -18.39 -8.60
CA ILE A 5 -3.81 -17.79 -9.94
C ILE A 5 -5.03 -16.88 -10.21
N SER A 6 -6.24 -17.33 -9.87
CA SER A 6 -7.45 -16.52 -10.02
C SER A 6 -7.44 -15.22 -9.20
N GLU A 7 -6.69 -15.18 -8.11
CA GLU A 7 -6.69 -14.05 -7.18
C GLU A 7 -5.55 -13.07 -7.44
N ASP A 8 -4.42 -13.56 -7.95
CA ASP A 8 -3.40 -12.72 -8.58
C ASP A 8 -3.98 -12.02 -9.81
N VAL A 9 -4.69 -12.75 -10.67
CA VAL A 9 -5.39 -12.20 -11.83
C VAL A 9 -6.43 -11.15 -11.41
N ARG A 10 -7.18 -11.41 -10.33
CA ARG A 10 -8.17 -10.46 -9.80
C ARG A 10 -7.51 -9.17 -9.30
N ALA A 11 -6.40 -9.25 -8.56
CA ALA A 11 -5.68 -8.07 -8.10
C ALA A 11 -5.10 -7.27 -9.27
N ASN A 12 -4.46 -7.96 -10.22
CA ASN A 12 -3.92 -7.30 -11.41
C ASN A 12 -5.04 -6.60 -12.22
N LEU A 13 -6.18 -7.25 -12.40
CA LEU A 13 -7.34 -6.65 -13.06
C LEU A 13 -7.84 -5.41 -12.34
N LYS A 14 -7.95 -5.44 -11.00
CA LYS A 14 -8.33 -4.24 -10.23
C LYS A 14 -7.35 -3.11 -10.42
N ASP A 15 -6.05 -3.40 -10.39
CA ASP A 15 -5.01 -2.40 -10.58
C ASP A 15 -5.11 -1.77 -11.98
N ARG A 16 -5.31 -2.59 -13.03
CA ARG A 16 -5.54 -2.09 -14.40
C ARG A 16 -6.80 -1.24 -14.53
N LEU A 17 -7.90 -1.64 -13.90
CA LEU A 17 -9.14 -0.86 -13.91
C LEU A 17 -8.96 0.49 -13.19
N ARG A 18 -8.19 0.52 -12.09
CA ARG A 18 -7.85 1.77 -11.39
C ARG A 18 -6.99 2.67 -12.28
N GLU A 19 -5.95 2.13 -12.93
CA GLU A 19 -5.11 2.86 -13.87
C GLU A 19 -5.91 3.48 -15.02
N LEU A 20 -6.82 2.71 -15.63
CA LEU A 20 -7.69 3.19 -16.71
C LEU A 20 -8.61 4.32 -16.23
N ARG A 21 -9.21 4.18 -15.04
CA ARG A 21 -10.05 5.23 -14.46
C ARG A 21 -9.26 6.51 -14.20
N ASP A 22 -8.04 6.38 -13.67
CA ASP A 22 -7.19 7.53 -13.37
C ASP A 22 -6.76 8.24 -14.67
N ALA A 23 -6.45 7.50 -15.73
CA ALA A 23 -6.19 8.07 -17.05
C ALA A 23 -7.41 8.81 -17.64
N ILE A 24 -8.63 8.26 -17.48
CA ILE A 24 -9.86 8.93 -17.92
C ILE A 24 -10.10 10.22 -17.11
N ARG A 25 -9.90 10.20 -15.78
CA ARG A 25 -10.04 11.39 -14.93
C ARG A 25 -9.02 12.47 -15.31
N GLN A 26 -7.78 12.08 -15.56
CA GLN A 26 -6.74 13.01 -16.00
C GLN A 26 -7.08 13.63 -17.35
N SER A 27 -7.51 12.83 -18.34
CA SER A 27 -7.90 13.35 -19.65
C SER A 27 -9.02 14.39 -19.59
N ARG A 28 -9.94 14.28 -18.61
CA ARG A 28 -10.98 15.28 -18.36
C ARG A 28 -10.42 16.56 -17.75
N HIS A 29 -9.48 16.47 -16.81
CA HIS A 29 -8.83 17.64 -16.22
C HIS A 29 -7.96 18.39 -17.24
N ASP A 30 -7.22 17.67 -18.08
CA ASP A 30 -6.42 18.29 -19.15
C ASP A 30 -7.31 18.92 -20.23
N SER A 31 -8.40 18.24 -20.62
CA SER A 31 -9.37 18.78 -21.59
C SER A 31 -10.18 19.97 -21.04
N ALA A 32 -10.37 20.06 -19.72
CA ALA A 32 -10.98 21.22 -19.06
C ALA A 32 -9.98 22.37 -18.83
N GLY A 33 -8.68 22.07 -18.78
CA GLY A 33 -7.59 23.05 -18.71
C GLY A 33 -7.28 23.72 -20.06
N GLU A 34 -7.46 23.01 -21.18
CA GLU A 34 -7.26 23.56 -22.53
C GLU A 34 -8.35 24.53 -23.00
N THR A 35 -9.40 24.78 -22.22
CA THR A 35 -10.44 25.78 -22.57
C THR A 35 -10.16 27.22 -22.14
N SER A 36 -8.96 27.52 -21.62
CA SER A 36 -8.65 28.86 -21.06
C SER A 36 -7.27 29.38 -21.47
N HIS A 37 -7.07 29.65 -22.76
CA HIS A 37 -6.48 30.90 -23.27
C HIS A 37 -6.21 30.79 -24.78
N ASP A 38 -6.83 31.69 -25.55
CA ASP A 38 -6.43 32.21 -26.86
C ASP A 38 -5.73 31.23 -27.81
N ILE A 39 -6.45 30.56 -28.72
CA ILE A 39 -6.29 30.58 -30.20
C ILE A 39 -7.48 29.82 -30.83
N ALA A 40 -8.67 30.41 -31.01
CA ALA A 40 -9.68 29.86 -31.93
C ALA A 40 -10.81 30.84 -32.29
N GLY A 41 -10.45 32.06 -32.70
CA GLY A 41 -11.32 32.78 -33.62
C GLY A 41 -11.19 32.12 -35.00
N ASN A 42 -12.25 31.46 -35.49
CA ASN A 42 -12.43 30.93 -36.86
C ASN A 42 -11.95 29.52 -37.21
N LEU A 43 -12.36 28.48 -36.47
CA LEU A 43 -12.49 27.15 -37.09
C LEU A 43 -13.85 26.51 -36.73
N PRO A 44 -14.56 25.89 -37.68
CA PRO A 44 -15.84 25.25 -37.42
C PRO A 44 -15.67 24.05 -36.47
N PRO A 45 -16.67 23.76 -35.63
CA PRO A 45 -16.59 22.67 -34.67
C PRO A 45 -16.46 21.33 -35.39
N PHE A 46 -15.37 20.61 -35.14
CA PHE A 46 -15.18 19.24 -35.63
C PHE A 46 -16.20 18.28 -34.96
N PRO A 47 -17.01 17.54 -35.73
CA PRO A 47 -18.15 16.77 -35.24
C PRO A 47 -17.76 15.40 -34.62
N GLY A 48 -16.64 15.33 -33.90
CA GLY A 48 -16.11 14.09 -33.32
C GLY A 48 -15.86 14.13 -31.81
N ARG A 49 -15.74 15.33 -31.21
CA ARG A 49 -15.40 15.46 -29.78
C ARG A 49 -16.55 15.09 -28.83
N SER A 50 -17.81 15.33 -29.22
CA SER A 50 -18.97 15.03 -28.37
C SER A 50 -19.27 13.52 -28.26
N LEU A 51 -19.03 12.75 -29.33
CA LEU A 51 -19.27 11.31 -29.36
C LEU A 51 -18.24 10.54 -28.52
N LEU A 52 -16.97 10.98 -28.52
CA LEU A 52 -15.95 10.44 -27.63
C LEU A 52 -16.24 10.75 -26.15
N GLY A 53 -16.75 11.95 -25.86
CA GLY A 53 -17.17 12.33 -24.51
C GLY A 53 -18.32 11.46 -23.97
N HIS A 54 -19.29 11.12 -24.82
CA HIS A 54 -20.41 10.25 -24.44
C HIS A 54 -20.00 8.78 -24.29
N ALA A 55 -19.11 8.26 -25.15
CA ALA A 55 -18.58 6.91 -25.01
C ALA A 55 -17.72 6.75 -23.75
N ALA A 56 -16.89 7.74 -23.42
CA ALA A 56 -16.12 7.76 -22.18
C ALA A 56 -17.02 7.82 -20.93
N SER A 57 -18.10 8.61 -20.96
CA SER A 57 -19.09 8.67 -19.88
C SER A 57 -19.83 7.33 -19.70
N ALA A 58 -20.24 6.69 -20.80
CA ALA A 58 -20.94 5.40 -20.73
C ALA A 58 -20.03 4.27 -20.19
N VAL A 59 -18.73 4.31 -20.48
CA VAL A 59 -17.75 3.39 -19.90
C VAL A 59 -17.51 3.67 -18.41
N ASP A 60 -17.44 4.95 -18.01
CA ASP A 60 -17.33 5.36 -16.59
C ASP A 60 -18.57 4.94 -15.80
N ASP A 61 -19.77 5.11 -16.36
CA ASP A 61 -21.03 4.65 -15.77
C ASP A 61 -21.05 3.12 -15.65
N ALA A 62 -20.59 2.40 -16.68
CA ALA A 62 -20.51 0.94 -16.64
C ALA A 62 -19.47 0.45 -15.62
N LEU A 63 -18.33 1.13 -15.46
CA LEU A 63 -17.30 0.81 -14.46
C LEU A 63 -17.77 1.17 -13.05
N THR A 64 -18.52 2.26 -12.88
CA THR A 64 -19.14 2.66 -11.61
C THR A 64 -20.26 1.70 -11.20
N ILE A 65 -21.07 1.25 -12.16
CA ILE A 65 -22.07 0.20 -11.96
C ILE A 65 -21.38 -1.14 -11.65
N ALA A 66 -20.29 -1.48 -12.33
CA ALA A 66 -19.51 -2.67 -12.01
C ALA A 66 -18.88 -2.60 -10.61
N GLU A 67 -18.45 -1.42 -10.14
CA GLU A 67 -18.03 -1.17 -8.76
C GLU A 67 -19.18 -1.48 -7.77
N SER A 68 -20.43 -1.16 -8.11
CA SER A 68 -21.60 -1.45 -7.25
C SER A 68 -21.84 -2.94 -6.98
N PHE A 69 -21.34 -3.81 -7.86
CA PHE A 69 -21.42 -5.27 -7.71
C PHE A 69 -20.21 -5.87 -6.97
N VAL A 70 -19.17 -5.09 -6.69
CA VAL A 70 -18.06 -5.51 -5.84
C VAL A 70 -18.48 -5.29 -4.38
N PRO A 71 -18.56 -6.35 -3.54
CA PRO A 71 -18.92 -6.18 -2.14
C PRO A 71 -17.90 -5.30 -1.42
N HIS A 72 -18.31 -4.06 -1.15
CA HIS A 72 -17.53 -3.05 -0.46
C HIS A 72 -17.55 -3.30 1.05
N SER A 73 -16.65 -4.14 1.55
CA SER A 73 -16.21 -4.02 2.96
C SER A 73 -15.15 -2.92 3.02
N ARG A 74 -15.63 -1.67 2.92
CA ARG A 74 -14.84 -0.44 2.90
C ARG A 74 -14.78 0.11 4.34
N PRO A 75 -13.62 0.20 5.00
CA PRO A 75 -13.50 1.05 6.17
C PRO A 75 -13.54 2.51 5.67
N LEU A 76 -14.57 3.28 6.06
CA LEU A 76 -14.67 4.71 5.72
C LEU A 76 -13.60 5.56 6.41
N LYS A 77 -12.97 5.01 7.45
CA LYS A 77 -11.74 5.48 8.07
C LYS A 77 -10.87 4.26 8.31
N VAL A 78 -9.58 4.36 8.03
CA VAL A 78 -8.60 3.45 8.64
C VAL A 78 -8.62 3.80 10.12
N ASP A 79 -9.29 3.00 10.94
CA ASP A 79 -9.12 3.06 12.39
C ASP A 79 -7.95 2.15 12.83
N GLY A 80 -7.48 2.28 14.06
CA GLY A 80 -6.38 1.46 14.61
C GLY A 80 -6.64 -0.04 14.63
N THR A 81 -7.88 -0.52 14.44
CA THR A 81 -8.21 -1.94 14.32
C THR A 81 -7.95 -2.50 12.92
N THR A 82 -7.68 -1.62 11.93
CA THR A 82 -7.34 -2.00 10.55
C THR A 82 -5.96 -2.62 10.46
N VAL A 83 -5.02 -2.19 11.32
CA VAL A 83 -3.67 -2.76 11.38
C VAL A 83 -3.73 -4.11 12.08
N LYS A 84 -3.21 -5.16 11.44
CA LYS A 84 -3.15 -6.51 12.03
C LYS A 84 -1.73 -6.91 12.37
N THR A 85 -1.63 -7.93 13.22
CA THR A 85 -0.36 -8.53 13.61
C THR A 85 0.30 -9.26 12.44
N LEU A 86 1.62 -9.43 12.47
CA LEU A 86 2.35 -10.23 11.49
C LEU A 86 1.81 -11.65 11.41
N ARG A 87 1.40 -12.24 12.54
CA ARG A 87 0.77 -13.57 12.59
C ARG A 87 -0.55 -13.64 11.81
N SER A 88 -1.32 -12.55 11.80
CA SER A 88 -2.57 -12.48 11.03
C SER A 88 -2.32 -12.45 9.52
N TYR A 89 -1.25 -11.78 9.09
CA TYR A 89 -0.87 -11.67 7.67
C TYR A 89 -0.09 -12.88 7.16
N PHE A 90 0.73 -13.49 8.02
CA PHE A 90 1.56 -14.64 7.74
C PHE A 90 1.20 -15.81 8.66
N PRO A 91 -0.04 -16.32 8.62
CA PRO A 91 -0.43 -17.43 9.46
C PRO A 91 0.31 -18.70 9.05
N ASP A 92 0.67 -19.50 10.06
CA ASP A 92 1.09 -20.89 9.88
C ASP A 92 -0.13 -21.80 9.59
N GLY A 93 0.12 -22.94 8.95
CA GLY A 93 -0.88 -23.96 8.68
C GLY A 93 -1.19 -24.15 7.19
N ASP A 94 -2.41 -24.61 6.91
CA ASP A 94 -2.87 -25.06 5.60
C ASP A 94 -2.94 -23.95 4.52
N GLU A 95 -3.05 -24.38 3.26
CA GLU A 95 -3.10 -23.49 2.08
C GLU A 95 -4.27 -22.47 2.20
N ASP A 96 -5.41 -22.84 2.79
CA ASP A 96 -6.57 -21.96 2.89
C ASP A 96 -6.34 -20.80 3.88
N ARG A 97 -5.75 -21.07 5.05
CA ARG A 97 -5.32 -20.01 5.98
C ARG A 97 -4.25 -19.12 5.36
N GLN A 98 -3.32 -19.74 4.65
CA GLN A 98 -2.24 -19.03 3.97
C GLN A 98 -2.77 -18.07 2.90
N ILE A 99 -3.75 -18.50 2.11
CA ILE A 99 -4.45 -17.68 1.12
C ILE A 99 -5.26 -16.57 1.79
N GLY A 100 -5.95 -16.87 2.90
CA GLY A 100 -6.69 -15.88 3.69
C GLY A 100 -5.78 -14.75 4.20
N GLY A 101 -4.63 -15.12 4.77
CA GLY A 101 -3.62 -14.17 5.25
C GLY A 101 -3.05 -13.30 4.14
N GLU A 102 -2.76 -13.87 2.96
CA GLU A 102 -2.30 -13.11 1.79
C GLU A 102 -3.34 -12.07 1.34
N ARG A 103 -4.61 -12.47 1.21
CA ARG A 103 -5.68 -11.53 0.81
C ARG A 103 -5.84 -10.40 1.82
N GLN A 104 -5.78 -10.73 3.10
CA GLN A 104 -5.88 -9.77 4.19
C GLN A 104 -4.71 -8.78 4.14
N PHE A 105 -3.49 -9.30 4.02
CA PHE A 105 -2.27 -8.50 3.89
C PHE A 105 -2.35 -7.52 2.73
N ARG A 106 -2.63 -8.01 1.51
CA ARG A 106 -2.71 -7.17 0.30
C ARG A 106 -3.73 -6.05 0.46
N ARG A 107 -4.93 -6.38 0.96
CA ARG A 107 -6.01 -5.42 1.14
C ARG A 107 -5.63 -4.34 2.15
N ASP A 108 -5.12 -4.75 3.31
CA ASP A 108 -4.81 -3.82 4.39
C ASP A 108 -3.63 -2.93 4.01
N MET A 109 -2.55 -3.50 3.46
CA MET A 109 -1.38 -2.72 3.01
C MET A 109 -1.77 -1.66 1.98
N TYR A 110 -2.68 -1.98 1.04
CA TYR A 110 -3.21 -1.00 0.10
C TYR A 110 -3.91 0.17 0.80
N TYR A 111 -4.83 -0.10 1.73
CA TYR A 111 -5.59 0.96 2.40
C TYR A 111 -4.76 1.75 3.41
N LEU A 112 -3.87 1.09 4.16
CA LEU A 112 -2.95 1.74 5.09
C LEU A 112 -2.00 2.69 4.35
N THR A 113 -1.39 2.23 3.25
CA THR A 113 -0.50 3.07 2.43
C THR A 113 -1.25 4.26 1.82
N ARG A 114 -2.47 4.04 1.32
CA ARG A 114 -3.34 5.12 0.84
C ARG A 114 -3.67 6.15 1.92
N ALA A 115 -3.90 5.71 3.15
CA ALA A 115 -4.18 6.61 4.27
C ALA A 115 -2.96 7.47 4.64
N VAL A 116 -1.77 6.87 4.69
CA VAL A 116 -0.52 7.61 4.95
C VAL A 116 -0.26 8.64 3.84
N LEU A 117 -0.40 8.25 2.57
CA LEU A 117 -0.21 9.16 1.42
C LEU A 117 -1.22 10.31 1.42
N ALA A 118 -2.47 10.05 1.81
CA ALA A 118 -3.48 11.10 1.98
C ALA A 118 -3.11 12.06 3.13
N GLY A 119 -2.57 11.54 4.24
CA GLY A 119 -2.04 12.36 5.34
C GLY A 119 -0.91 13.29 4.91
N TYR A 120 -0.10 12.87 3.94
CA TYR A 120 0.95 13.69 3.32
C TYR A 120 0.46 14.64 2.22
N GLY A 121 -0.85 14.68 1.93
CA GLY A 121 -1.39 15.52 0.86
C GLY A 121 -0.92 15.11 -0.54
N VAL A 122 -0.56 13.84 -0.73
CA VAL A 122 -0.21 13.33 -2.07
C VAL A 122 -1.49 13.16 -2.87
N ASP A 123 -1.63 13.93 -3.94
CA ASP A 123 -2.77 13.86 -4.84
C ASP A 123 -2.67 12.64 -5.77
N ASN A 124 -3.78 11.91 -5.90
CA ASN A 124 -3.95 10.75 -6.79
C ASN A 124 -2.76 9.74 -6.81
N PRO A 125 -2.32 9.21 -5.66
CA PRO A 125 -1.25 8.21 -5.65
C PRO A 125 -1.75 6.91 -6.27
N ARG A 126 -0.92 6.33 -7.16
CA ARG A 126 -1.13 4.98 -7.68
C ARG A 126 -0.51 3.99 -6.70
N VAL A 127 -1.36 3.11 -6.18
CA VAL A 127 -0.96 2.04 -5.25
C VAL A 127 -1.46 0.71 -5.82
N HIS A 128 -0.56 -0.25 -5.99
CA HIS A 128 -0.82 -1.52 -6.66
C HIS A 128 -1.01 -2.66 -5.65
N GLU A 129 -2.21 -3.25 -5.64
CA GLU A 129 -2.50 -4.43 -4.81
C GLU A 129 -1.63 -5.64 -5.23
N ALA A 130 -1.39 -5.82 -6.53
CA ALA A 130 -0.57 -6.93 -7.03
C ALA A 130 0.87 -6.89 -6.51
N SER A 131 1.43 -5.69 -6.31
CA SER A 131 2.78 -5.54 -5.73
C SER A 131 2.82 -6.04 -4.29
N PHE A 132 1.75 -5.85 -3.50
CA PHE A 132 1.68 -6.42 -2.16
C PHE A 132 1.53 -7.94 -2.15
N SER A 133 0.84 -8.56 -3.13
CA SER A 133 0.90 -10.04 -3.29
C SER A 133 2.34 -10.50 -3.54
N ALA A 134 3.11 -9.79 -4.36
CA ALA A 134 4.51 -10.12 -4.62
C ALA A 134 5.40 -9.96 -3.36
N VAL A 135 5.19 -8.91 -2.57
CA VAL A 135 5.86 -8.71 -1.27
C VAL A 135 5.56 -9.87 -0.32
N HIS A 136 4.30 -10.27 -0.20
CA HIS A 136 3.89 -11.38 0.67
C HIS A 136 4.57 -12.69 0.30
N ALA A 137 4.57 -13.02 -1.00
CA ALA A 137 5.24 -14.20 -1.53
C ALA A 137 6.76 -14.14 -1.30
N ALA A 138 7.38 -12.97 -1.48
CA ALA A 138 8.81 -12.78 -1.24
C ALA A 138 9.17 -12.96 0.24
N MET A 139 8.36 -12.41 1.15
CA MET A 139 8.51 -12.58 2.60
C MET A 139 8.48 -14.05 3.00
N ARG A 140 7.47 -14.80 2.55
CA ARG A 140 7.39 -16.24 2.85
C ARG A 140 8.53 -17.05 2.26
N LYS A 141 9.00 -16.68 1.06
CA LYS A 141 10.06 -17.43 0.38
C LYS A 141 11.46 -17.17 0.94
N ARG A 142 11.76 -15.91 1.28
CA ARG A 142 13.13 -15.47 1.61
C ARG A 142 13.36 -15.24 3.10
N HIS A 143 12.29 -14.97 3.85
CA HIS A 143 12.36 -14.53 5.25
C HIS A 143 11.50 -15.40 6.17
N ALA A 144 11.32 -16.69 5.82
CA ALA A 144 10.52 -17.63 6.59
C ALA A 144 10.99 -17.75 8.06
N ASP A 145 12.30 -17.76 8.29
CA ASP A 145 12.87 -17.85 9.63
C ASP A 145 12.59 -16.59 10.48
N LEU A 146 12.63 -15.41 9.85
CA LEU A 146 12.27 -14.15 10.51
C LEU A 146 10.79 -14.11 10.85
N LEU A 147 9.93 -14.59 9.95
CA LEU A 147 8.50 -14.72 10.20
C LEU A 147 8.23 -15.66 11.37
N ALA A 148 8.82 -16.86 11.37
CA ALA A 148 8.66 -17.83 12.45
C ALA A 148 9.10 -17.26 13.82
N GLY A 149 10.19 -16.49 13.87
CA GLY A 149 10.64 -15.82 15.08
C GLY A 149 9.69 -14.72 15.55
N ALA A 150 9.16 -13.91 14.62
CA ALA A 150 8.29 -12.79 14.93
C ALA A 150 6.84 -13.20 15.26
N THR A 151 6.38 -14.37 14.79
CA THR A 151 5.03 -14.88 15.04
C THR A 151 4.96 -15.89 16.20
N ALA A 152 6.07 -16.12 16.91
CA ALA A 152 6.08 -16.92 18.13
C ALA A 152 5.37 -16.20 19.30
N ASP A 153 4.75 -16.95 20.23
CA ASP A 153 3.97 -16.37 21.34
C ASP A 153 4.77 -15.45 22.27
N ALA A 154 6.09 -15.66 22.36
CA ALA A 154 6.99 -14.86 23.17
C ALA A 154 8.04 -14.13 22.30
N ALA A 155 7.65 -13.65 21.12
CA ALA A 155 8.54 -12.94 20.21
C ALA A 155 9.16 -11.70 20.88
N SER A 156 10.49 -11.67 20.92
CA SER A 156 11.26 -10.50 21.38
C SER A 156 11.06 -9.31 20.44
N THR A 157 11.27 -8.09 20.95
CA THR A 157 11.20 -6.87 20.14
C THR A 157 12.15 -6.91 18.95
N ASP A 158 13.34 -7.49 19.12
CA ASP A 158 14.32 -7.64 18.03
C ASP A 158 13.84 -8.58 16.92
N GLN A 159 13.16 -9.68 17.27
CA GLN A 159 12.59 -10.60 16.28
C GLN A 159 11.48 -9.94 15.46
N VAL A 160 10.57 -9.21 16.11
CA VAL A 160 9.52 -8.45 15.41
C VAL A 160 10.14 -7.35 14.54
N ALA A 161 11.13 -6.62 15.07
CA ALA A 161 11.84 -5.58 14.33
C ALA A 161 12.56 -6.12 13.09
N ALA A 162 13.20 -7.28 13.18
CA ALA A 162 13.87 -7.91 12.04
C ALA A 162 12.89 -8.32 10.93
N ALA A 163 11.73 -8.88 11.30
CA ALA A 163 10.67 -9.20 10.34
C ALA A 163 10.08 -7.94 9.70
N CYS A 164 9.84 -6.88 10.48
CA CYS A 164 9.44 -5.57 9.95
C CYS A 164 10.52 -4.96 9.02
N ALA A 165 11.80 -5.04 9.37
CA ALA A 165 12.89 -4.57 8.52
C ALA A 165 12.90 -5.29 7.17
N ALA A 166 12.77 -6.62 7.17
CA ALA A 166 12.66 -7.42 5.96
C ALA A 166 11.42 -7.03 5.14
N LEU A 167 10.27 -6.84 5.79
CA LEU A 167 9.03 -6.44 5.14
C LEU A 167 9.17 -5.08 4.44
N LEU A 168 9.77 -4.09 5.10
CA LEU A 168 10.03 -2.78 4.50
C LEU A 168 10.95 -2.92 3.28
N VAL A 169 12.02 -3.70 3.37
CA VAL A 169 12.93 -3.94 2.24
C VAL A 169 12.21 -4.60 1.06
N GLU A 170 11.37 -5.61 1.29
CA GLU A 170 10.59 -6.23 0.22
C GLU A 170 9.57 -5.27 -0.39
N CYS A 171 8.89 -4.44 0.41
CA CYS A 171 8.03 -3.37 -0.10
C CYS A 171 8.81 -2.40 -1.01
N LEU A 172 10.00 -1.96 -0.59
CA LEU A 172 10.84 -1.07 -1.40
C LEU A 172 11.35 -1.73 -2.70
N ASN A 173 11.60 -3.04 -2.69
CA ASN A 173 12.03 -3.78 -3.87
C ASN A 173 10.89 -3.99 -4.88
N HIS A 174 9.67 -4.19 -4.40
CA HIS A 174 8.49 -4.44 -5.22
C HIS A 174 7.70 -3.18 -5.60
N ARG A 175 8.08 -2.01 -5.05
CA ARG A 175 7.55 -0.67 -5.38
C ARG A 175 6.02 -0.65 -5.56
N PRO A 176 5.25 -0.93 -4.49
CA PRO A 176 3.79 -0.90 -4.54
C PRO A 176 3.20 0.49 -4.72
N VAL A 177 4.01 1.54 -4.54
CA VAL A 177 3.63 2.94 -4.72
C VAL A 177 4.33 3.46 -5.98
N GLN A 178 3.56 4.13 -6.83
CA GLN A 178 4.12 4.91 -7.93
C GLN A 178 3.68 6.36 -7.76
N PRO A 179 4.61 7.32 -7.82
CA PRO A 179 4.22 8.72 -7.93
C PRO A 179 3.34 8.89 -9.18
N GLY A 180 2.36 9.79 -9.12
CA GLY A 180 1.63 10.20 -10.32
C GLY A 180 2.59 10.74 -11.40
N GLU A 181 2.13 10.83 -12.65
CA GLU A 181 2.95 11.13 -13.85
C GLU A 181 3.80 12.42 -13.80
N ALA A 182 3.60 13.29 -12.80
CA ALA A 182 4.36 14.53 -12.60
C ALA A 182 5.51 14.44 -11.58
N ALA A 183 5.68 13.33 -10.86
CA ALA A 183 6.74 13.18 -9.85
C ALA A 183 7.73 12.08 -10.25
N THR A 184 9.02 12.42 -10.26
CA THR A 184 10.08 11.40 -10.35
C THR A 184 9.91 10.38 -9.23
N ALA A 185 10.15 9.10 -9.52
CA ALA A 185 10.14 8.02 -8.52
C ALA A 185 11.16 8.30 -7.41
N ASP A 186 10.74 9.06 -6.41
CA ASP A 186 11.52 9.42 -5.25
C ASP A 186 11.41 8.28 -4.24
N ARG A 187 12.50 7.53 -4.09
CA ARG A 187 12.63 6.48 -3.08
C ARG A 187 12.39 7.02 -1.67
N SER A 188 12.54 8.33 -1.44
CA SER A 188 12.21 8.97 -0.17
C SER A 188 10.70 9.06 0.08
N LEU A 189 9.85 9.14 -0.95
CA LEU A 189 8.39 9.05 -0.76
C LEU A 189 7.99 7.62 -0.39
N ASP A 190 8.54 6.62 -1.09
CA ASP A 190 8.30 5.21 -0.80
C ASP A 190 8.67 4.87 0.65
N ILE A 191 9.84 5.31 1.12
CA ILE A 191 10.27 5.10 2.51
C ILE A 191 9.32 5.81 3.49
N ARG A 192 8.99 7.09 3.23
CA ARG A 192 8.09 7.88 4.08
C ARG A 192 6.71 7.26 4.21
N CYS A 193 6.15 6.68 3.16
CA CYS A 193 4.81 6.10 3.21
C CYS A 193 4.78 4.64 3.68
N LEU A 194 5.82 3.84 3.38
CA LEU A 194 5.84 2.41 3.70
C LEU A 194 6.42 2.09 5.08
N ALA A 195 7.40 2.87 5.58
CA ALA A 195 7.98 2.64 6.90
C ALA A 195 6.96 2.74 8.05
N PRO A 196 6.06 3.74 8.09
CA PRO A 196 4.99 3.78 9.10
C PRO A 196 4.06 2.58 9.05
N VAL A 197 3.67 2.12 7.86
CA VAL A 197 2.75 0.98 7.68
C VAL A 197 3.35 -0.30 8.28
N VAL A 198 4.63 -0.53 8.00
CA VAL A 198 5.36 -1.69 8.51
C VAL A 198 5.64 -1.60 10.00
N LEU A 199 5.94 -0.39 10.51
CA LEU A 199 6.10 -0.14 11.94
C LEU A 199 4.78 -0.39 12.69
N ALA A 200 3.64 0.05 12.13
CA ALA A 200 2.32 -0.20 12.72
C ALA A 200 2.03 -1.70 12.84
N CYS A 201 2.42 -2.51 11.85
CA CYS A 201 2.32 -3.98 11.93
C CYS A 201 3.17 -4.55 13.06
N GLY A 202 4.37 -4.00 13.29
CA GLY A 202 5.23 -4.35 14.41
C GLY A 202 4.60 -4.00 15.76
N LEU A 203 4.04 -2.79 15.90
CA LEU A 203 3.32 -2.37 17.10
C LEU A 203 2.12 -3.28 17.39
N ALA A 204 1.30 -3.57 16.38
CA ALA A 204 0.17 -4.49 16.51
C ALA A 204 0.63 -5.88 16.97
N THR A 205 1.77 -6.37 16.45
CA THR A 205 2.34 -7.67 16.84
C THR A 205 2.84 -7.66 18.28
N LYS A 206 3.40 -6.56 18.78
CA LYS A 206 3.85 -6.43 20.17
C LYS A 206 2.71 -6.20 21.16
N ALA A 207 1.63 -5.55 20.72
CA ALA A 207 0.42 -5.35 21.50
C ALA A 207 -0.52 -6.58 21.52
N ASP A 208 -0.17 -7.67 20.81
CA ASP A 208 -0.98 -8.91 20.76
C ASP A 208 -1.17 -9.47 22.17
N GLY A 209 -2.41 -9.42 22.67
CA GLY A 209 -2.78 -9.77 24.05
C GLY A 209 -3.21 -8.58 24.94
N GLY A 210 -3.04 -7.34 24.48
CA GLY A 210 -3.54 -6.10 25.11
C GLY A 210 -4.80 -5.52 24.45
N THR A 211 -5.35 -4.44 25.00
CA THR A 211 -6.44 -3.69 24.35
C THR A 211 -5.92 -3.02 23.07
N PRO A 212 -6.57 -3.19 21.90
CA PRO A 212 -6.14 -2.56 20.66
C PRO A 212 -6.10 -1.04 20.82
N GLU A 213 -4.94 -0.42 20.59
CA GLU A 213 -4.83 1.02 20.58
C GLU A 213 -5.48 1.58 19.29
N PRO A 214 -6.39 2.57 19.40
CA PRO A 214 -7.16 3.06 18.26
C PRO A 214 -6.32 3.85 17.24
N ASP A 215 -5.07 4.19 17.54
CA ASP A 215 -4.26 5.13 16.74
C ASP A 215 -2.88 4.58 16.31
N LEU A 216 -2.71 3.24 16.23
CA LEU A 216 -1.43 2.60 15.91
C LEU A 216 -0.74 3.13 14.64
N LEU A 217 -1.52 3.41 13.58
CA LEU A 217 -0.95 3.94 12.34
C LEU A 217 -0.45 5.38 12.53
N GLU A 218 -1.17 6.22 13.29
CA GLU A 218 -0.78 7.61 13.55
C GLU A 218 0.47 7.68 14.43
N ILE A 219 0.53 6.85 15.49
CA ILE A 219 1.73 6.69 16.33
C ILE A 219 2.93 6.26 15.47
N ALA A 220 2.73 5.29 14.58
CA ALA A 220 3.78 4.81 13.70
C ALA A 220 4.25 5.87 12.69
N VAL A 221 3.35 6.71 12.17
CA VAL A 221 3.70 7.85 11.30
C VAL A 221 4.59 8.83 12.04
N LEU A 222 4.16 9.30 13.22
CA LEU A 222 4.94 10.24 14.04
C LEU A 222 6.31 9.67 14.42
N ALA A 223 6.35 8.40 14.82
CA ALA A 223 7.60 7.73 15.21
C ALA A 223 8.57 7.56 14.04
N ALA A 224 8.06 7.20 12.85
CA ALA A 224 8.87 7.05 11.65
C ALA A 224 9.44 8.40 11.18
N GLU A 225 8.66 9.48 11.27
CA GLU A 225 9.12 10.84 10.94
C GLU A 225 10.27 11.29 11.84
N VAL A 226 10.17 11.06 13.15
CA VAL A 226 11.23 11.37 14.13
C VAL A 226 12.55 10.64 13.87
N ARG A 227 12.52 9.56 13.08
CA ARG A 227 13.70 8.76 12.71
C ARG A 227 13.89 8.64 11.20
N GLU A 228 13.25 9.51 10.40
CA GLU A 228 13.22 9.38 8.94
C GLU A 228 14.63 9.28 8.35
N ASP A 229 15.53 10.18 8.77
CA ASP A 229 16.91 10.21 8.28
C ASP A 229 17.67 8.90 8.57
N ARG A 230 17.46 8.32 9.75
CA ARG A 230 18.11 7.06 10.14
C ARG A 230 17.53 5.87 9.36
N ILE A 231 16.21 5.84 9.17
CA ILE A 231 15.54 4.82 8.35
C ILE A 231 16.05 4.92 6.90
N ARG A 232 16.11 6.13 6.34
CA ARG A 232 16.62 6.37 4.98
C ARG A 232 18.09 5.93 4.84
N GLN A 233 18.93 6.27 5.80
CA GLN A 233 20.34 5.88 5.81
C GLN A 233 20.51 4.36 5.88
N ALA A 234 19.74 3.67 6.72
CA ALA A 234 19.78 2.21 6.83
C ALA A 234 19.30 1.52 5.54
N CYS A 235 18.22 2.02 4.92
CA CYS A 235 17.72 1.55 3.62
C CYS A 235 18.74 1.68 2.48
N ALA A 236 19.70 2.59 2.59
CA ALA A 236 20.75 2.82 1.59
C ALA A 236 21.94 1.87 1.71
N GLN A 237 22.04 1.09 2.80
CA GLN A 237 23.15 0.18 3.05
C GLN A 237 23.02 -1.14 2.26
N ALA A 238 24.15 -1.80 2.03
CA ALA A 238 24.20 -3.08 1.32
C ALA A 238 23.39 -4.19 2.03
N ASN A 239 23.39 -4.19 3.37
CA ASN A 239 22.56 -5.09 4.17
C ASN A 239 21.45 -4.31 4.91
N ALA A 240 20.52 -3.75 4.14
CA ALA A 240 19.46 -2.89 4.67
C ALA A 240 18.64 -3.53 5.81
N VAL A 241 18.38 -4.85 5.76
CA VAL A 241 17.63 -5.55 6.82
C VAL A 241 18.38 -5.50 8.15
N GLN A 242 19.68 -5.81 8.14
CA GLN A 242 20.51 -5.79 9.34
C GLN A 242 20.62 -4.39 9.95
N GLU A 243 20.70 -3.36 9.10
CA GLU A 243 20.83 -1.96 9.53
C GLU A 243 19.51 -1.35 10.01
N LEU A 244 18.38 -1.74 9.41
CA LEU A 244 17.05 -1.29 9.81
C LEU A 244 16.59 -1.93 11.12
N THR A 245 16.98 -3.18 11.38
CA THR A 245 16.57 -3.94 12.56
C THR A 245 16.77 -3.15 13.87
N PRO A 246 17.97 -2.63 14.22
CA PRO A 246 18.16 -1.88 15.47
C PRO A 246 17.38 -0.56 15.50
N VAL A 247 17.17 0.10 14.35
CA VAL A 247 16.37 1.33 14.27
C VAL A 247 14.92 1.03 14.62
N LEU A 248 14.34 -0.01 14.02
CA LEU A 248 12.96 -0.43 14.27
C LEU A 248 12.79 -1.04 15.67
N ALA A 249 13.76 -1.80 16.17
CA ALA A 249 13.73 -2.37 17.52
C ALA A 249 13.70 -1.26 18.57
N THR A 250 14.51 -0.22 18.38
CA THR A 250 14.50 0.97 19.23
C THR A 250 13.14 1.65 19.18
N LEU A 251 12.54 1.86 17.99
CA LEU A 251 11.23 2.48 17.88
C LEU A 251 10.14 1.66 18.57
N LEU A 252 10.07 0.35 18.30
CA LEU A 252 9.09 -0.54 18.92
C LEU A 252 9.24 -0.54 20.44
N ALA A 253 10.45 -0.64 20.98
CA ALA A 253 10.69 -0.69 22.43
C ALA A 253 10.29 0.60 23.17
N HIS A 254 10.23 1.76 22.51
CA HIS A 254 9.77 3.00 23.13
C HIS A 254 8.25 3.19 23.07
N LEU A 255 7.59 2.44 22.20
CA LEU A 255 6.17 2.59 21.89
C LEU A 255 5.30 1.47 22.49
N THR A 256 5.90 0.42 23.04
CA THR A 256 5.24 -0.75 23.63
C THR A 256 5.80 -1.05 25.01
#